data_AF-A0A3A0D2V6-F1
#
_entry.id   AF-A0A3A0D2V6-F1
#
_cell.length_a   1.000
_cell.length_b   1.000
_cell.length_c   1.000
_cell.angle_alpha   90.00
_cell.angle_beta   90.00
_cell.angle_gamma   90.00
#
_symmetry.space_group_name_H-M   'P 1'
#
loop_
_entity.id
_entity.type
_entity.pdbx_description
1 polymer ?
#
loop_
_entity_poly.entity_id
_entity_poly.type
_entity_poly.pdbx_seq_one_letter_code
_entity_poly.pdbx_strand_id
1 'polypeptide(L)'
;MQRSRRSLHGFTLVELLVVIAIIGVLVALLLPAVQAARESARRAQCQNHLKQIGLAFNTHAGVHKIMPTGGWGGGWVGDPDRGYGRNQPGGWVFNILSFIEQQPLHDLGAGQADAAKRAAFAKRDASTVDVLYCPSRRPVRAYPNDLNFTPHNGAQSRTHART
;
A
#
# COMPACT_ATOMS: atom_id res chain seq x y z
N MET A 1 -25.02 67.61 -4.98
CA MET A 1 -24.16 66.40 -4.88
C MET A 1 -23.65 66.27 -3.45
N GLN A 2 -24.35 65.51 -2.59
CA GLN A 2 -23.90 65.23 -1.22
C GLN A 2 -22.98 64.00 -1.23
N ARG A 3 -21.67 64.21 -1.01
CA ARG A 3 -20.69 63.13 -0.82
C ARG A 3 -20.90 62.52 0.56
N SER A 4 -21.45 61.32 0.61
CA SER A 4 -21.49 60.50 1.82
C SER A 4 -20.05 60.23 2.28
N ARG A 5 -19.62 60.86 3.38
CA ARG A 5 -18.32 60.60 4.01
C ARG A 5 -18.40 59.22 4.65
N ARG A 6 -17.76 58.21 4.04
CA ARG A 6 -17.55 56.91 4.69
C ARG A 6 -16.69 57.14 5.94
N SER A 7 -17.27 56.91 7.11
CA SER A 7 -16.53 56.82 8.37
C SER A 7 -15.53 55.68 8.27
N LEU A 8 -14.25 56.01 8.15
CA LEU A 8 -13.16 55.06 8.33
C LEU A 8 -12.95 54.92 9.84
N HIS A 9 -13.54 53.89 10.43
CA HIS A 9 -13.24 53.51 11.81
C HIS A 9 -11.80 52.99 11.86
N GLY A 10 -10.91 53.76 12.49
CA GLY A 10 -9.53 53.35 12.73
C GLY A 10 -9.48 52.29 13.83
N PHE A 11 -8.80 51.17 13.55
CA PHE A 11 -8.61 50.09 14.50
C PHE A 11 -7.55 50.51 15.53
N THR A 12 -7.83 50.37 16.82
CA THR A 12 -6.85 50.70 17.86
C THR A 12 -5.78 49.60 17.93
N LEU A 13 -4.53 49.97 18.23
CA LEU A 13 -3.42 49.01 18.37
C LEU A 13 -3.76 47.91 19.41
N VAL A 14 -4.50 48.28 20.46
CA VAL A 14 -4.96 47.39 21.52
C VAL A 14 -5.98 46.37 21.01
N GLU A 15 -6.96 46.78 20.19
CA GLU A 15 -7.92 45.84 19.58
C GLU A 15 -7.21 44.79 18.72
N LEU A 16 -6.17 45.18 17.98
CA LEU A 16 -5.37 44.24 17.20
C LEU A 16 -4.58 43.28 18.08
N LEU A 17 -3.98 43.80 19.15
CA LEU A 17 -3.17 43.00 20.07
C LEU A 17 -4.00 41.94 20.81
N VAL A 18 -5.23 42.27 21.21
CA VAL A 18 -6.14 41.32 21.86
C VAL A 18 -6.55 40.21 20.89
N VAL A 19 -6.86 40.54 19.64
CA VAL A 19 -7.28 39.54 18.63
C VAL A 19 -6.16 38.55 18.35
N ILE A 20 -4.93 39.02 18.13
CA ILE A 20 -3.80 38.11 17.90
C ILE A 20 -3.49 37.26 19.13
N ALA A 21 -3.67 37.79 20.35
CA ALA A 21 -3.49 37.04 21.59
C ALA A 21 -4.50 35.88 21.69
N ILE A 22 -5.78 36.14 21.39
CA ILE A 22 -6.82 35.10 21.39
C ILE A 22 -6.52 34.03 20.33
N ILE A 23 -6.18 34.42 19.10
CA ILE A 23 -5.82 33.47 18.03
C ILE A 23 -4.60 32.62 18.44
N GLY A 24 -3.59 33.24 19.05
CA GLY A 24 -2.40 32.56 19.55
C GLY A 24 -2.73 31.47 20.57
N VAL A 25 -3.58 31.77 21.56
CA VAL A 25 -4.04 30.78 22.56
C VAL A 25 -4.82 29.64 21.91
N LEU A 26 -5.73 29.96 20.98
CA LEU A 26 -6.52 28.93 20.28
C LEU A 26 -5.60 27.99 19.47
N VAL A 27 -4.65 28.52 18.72
CA VAL A 27 -3.71 27.71 17.92
C VAL A 27 -2.79 26.87 18.82
N ALA A 28 -2.31 27.42 19.94
CA ALA A 28 -1.46 26.71 20.88
C ALA A 28 -2.15 25.47 21.47
N LEU A 29 -3.46 25.54 21.73
CA LEU A 29 -4.25 24.41 22.22
C LEU A 29 -4.56 23.40 21.09
N LEU A 30 -4.66 23.85 19.84
CA LEU A 30 -4.99 23.01 18.69
C LEU A 30 -3.80 22.18 18.17
N LEU A 31 -2.58 22.69 18.22
CA LEU A 31 -1.38 21.98 17.72
C LEU A 31 -1.19 20.56 18.29
N PRO A 32 -1.17 20.37 19.63
CA PRO A 32 -1.00 19.02 20.19
C PRO A 32 -2.18 18.10 19.86
N ALA A 33 -3.41 18.65 19.80
CA ALA A 33 -4.61 17.90 19.47
C ALA A 33 -4.59 17.37 18.01
N VAL A 34 -4.13 18.19 17.06
CA VAL A 34 -4.03 17.79 15.64
C VAL A 34 -3.04 16.65 15.45
N GLN A 35 -1.94 16.63 16.19
CA GLN A 35 -0.95 15.55 16.10
C GLN A 35 -1.51 14.22 16.63
N ALA A 36 -2.20 14.26 17.77
CA ALA A 36 -2.89 13.09 18.32
C ALA A 36 -3.96 12.55 17.35
N ALA A 37 -4.75 13.44 16.74
CA ALA A 37 -5.74 13.06 15.75
C ALA A 37 -5.10 12.41 14.50
N ARG A 38 -3.99 12.97 14.00
CA ARG A 38 -3.26 12.42 12.85
C ARG A 38 -2.72 11.02 13.14
N GLU A 39 -2.15 10.79 14.32
CA GLU A 39 -1.65 9.46 14.66
C GLU A 39 -2.78 8.46 14.87
N SER A 40 -3.88 8.87 15.48
CA SER A 40 -5.08 8.04 15.60
C SER A 40 -5.60 7.61 14.22
N ALA A 41 -5.65 8.53 13.25
CA ALA A 41 -6.03 8.22 11.87
C ALA A 41 -5.05 7.22 11.20
N ARG A 42 -3.73 7.42 11.36
CA ARG A 42 -2.72 6.48 10.84
C ARG A 42 -2.86 5.08 11.45
N ARG A 43 -3.13 5.01 12.76
CA ARG A 43 -3.36 3.74 13.47
C ARG A 43 -4.64 3.06 13.01
N ALA A 44 -5.73 3.81 12.84
CA ALA A 44 -6.99 3.29 12.33
C ALA A 44 -6.84 2.73 10.92
N GLN A 45 -6.12 3.45 10.03
CA GLN A 45 -5.81 2.96 8.68
C GLN A 45 -4.99 1.66 8.74
N CYS A 46 -3.97 1.59 9.58
CA CYS A 46 -3.16 0.39 9.76
C CYS A 46 -3.99 -0.82 10.25
N GLN A 47 -4.90 -0.61 11.22
CA GLN A 47 -5.83 -1.65 11.66
C GLN A 47 -6.76 -2.12 10.54
N ASN A 48 -7.24 -1.21 9.69
CA ASN A 48 -8.07 -1.56 8.55
C ASN A 48 -7.30 -2.36 7.50
N HIS A 49 -6.04 -2.00 7.22
CA HIS A 49 -5.17 -2.80 6.34
C HIS A 49 -4.99 -4.24 6.87
N LEU A 50 -4.75 -4.41 8.18
CA LEU A 50 -4.64 -5.75 8.78
C LEU A 50 -5.95 -6.54 8.67
N LYS A 51 -7.10 -5.89 8.85
CA LYS A 51 -8.41 -6.52 8.64
C LYS A 51 -8.60 -6.94 7.18
N GLN A 52 -8.19 -6.11 6.22
CA GLN A 52 -8.24 -6.46 4.79
C GLN A 52 -7.36 -7.66 4.47
N ILE A 53 -6.14 -7.74 5.02
CA ILE A 53 -5.27 -8.90 4.86
C ILE A 53 -5.92 -10.15 5.48
N GLY A 54 -6.44 -10.06 6.70
CA GLY A 54 -7.12 -11.18 7.36
C GLY A 54 -8.35 -11.66 6.58
N LEU A 55 -9.14 -10.74 6.03
CA LEU A 55 -10.26 -11.07 5.15
C LEU A 55 -9.76 -11.78 3.88
N ALA A 56 -8.72 -11.26 3.24
CA ALA A 56 -8.14 -11.85 2.03
C ALA A 56 -7.64 -13.29 2.25
N PHE A 57 -7.03 -13.58 3.41
CA PHE A 57 -6.66 -14.95 3.79
C PHE A 57 -7.88 -15.88 3.89
N ASN A 58 -8.94 -15.43 4.55
CA ASN A 58 -10.17 -16.21 4.69
C ASN A 58 -10.86 -16.42 3.34
N THR A 59 -10.91 -15.39 2.49
CA THR A 59 -11.48 -15.48 1.14
C THR A 59 -10.67 -16.44 0.27
N HIS A 60 -9.34 -16.35 0.28
CA HIS A 60 -8.46 -17.29 -0.42
C HIS A 60 -8.71 -18.73 0.05
N ALA A 61 -8.76 -18.97 1.37
CA ALA A 61 -9.04 -20.29 1.91
C ALA A 61 -10.45 -20.78 1.55
N GLY A 62 -11.45 -19.89 1.51
CA GLY A 62 -12.81 -20.21 1.09
C GLY A 62 -12.91 -20.63 -0.38
N VAL A 63 -12.20 -19.93 -1.27
CA VAL A 63 -12.22 -20.14 -2.73
C VAL A 63 -11.35 -21.34 -3.13
N HIS A 64 -10.10 -21.40 -2.66
CA HIS A 64 -9.13 -22.41 -3.09
C HIS A 64 -9.09 -23.64 -2.18
N LYS A 65 -9.82 -23.65 -1.05
CA LYS A 65 -9.83 -24.71 -0.03
C LYS A 65 -8.47 -25.00 0.59
N ILE A 66 -7.54 -24.03 0.49
CA ILE A 66 -6.18 -24.10 1.05
C ILE A 66 -5.78 -22.73 1.62
N MET A 67 -5.01 -22.73 2.70
CA MET A 67 -4.43 -21.50 3.23
C MET A 67 -3.35 -20.96 2.26
N PRO A 68 -3.16 -19.64 2.13
CA PRO A 68 -2.02 -19.09 1.38
C PRO A 68 -0.71 -19.74 1.84
N THR A 69 0.08 -20.25 0.90
CA THR A 69 1.32 -20.97 1.22
C THR A 69 2.45 -20.00 1.50
N GLY A 70 3.52 -20.48 2.14
CA GLY A 70 4.77 -19.73 2.25
C GLY A 70 5.48 -19.55 0.90
N GLY A 71 5.03 -20.21 -0.17
CA GLY A 71 5.77 -20.36 -1.41
C GLY A 71 6.87 -21.42 -1.28
N TRP A 72 7.68 -21.59 -2.32
CA TRP A 72 8.87 -22.45 -2.31
C TRP A 72 9.78 -22.10 -3.50
N GLY A 73 11.08 -22.32 -3.33
CA GLY A 73 12.11 -22.02 -4.34
C GLY A 73 12.98 -20.81 -3.99
N GLY A 74 14.12 -20.67 -4.66
CA GLY A 74 15.19 -19.74 -4.29
C GLY A 74 14.87 -18.24 -4.36
N GLY A 75 13.67 -17.85 -4.80
CA GLY A 75 13.26 -16.44 -4.87
C GLY A 75 11.81 -16.13 -4.46
N TRP A 76 11.01 -17.13 -4.05
CA TRP A 76 9.61 -16.94 -3.63
C TRP A 76 8.73 -16.14 -4.61
N VAL A 77 9.07 -16.17 -5.91
CA VAL A 77 8.45 -15.34 -6.95
C VAL A 77 7.18 -16.02 -7.43
N GLY A 78 6.04 -15.38 -7.21
CA GLY A 78 4.75 -15.90 -7.68
C GLY A 78 4.66 -15.96 -9.19
N ASP A 79 4.00 -17.00 -9.70
CA ASP A 79 3.75 -17.21 -11.13
C ASP A 79 2.23 -17.41 -11.34
N PRO A 80 1.52 -16.49 -12.03
CA PRO A 80 0.08 -16.61 -12.22
C PRO A 80 -0.31 -17.87 -13.00
N ASP A 81 0.59 -18.43 -13.82
CA ASP A 81 0.31 -19.62 -14.61
C ASP A 81 0.39 -20.93 -13.80
N ARG A 82 0.79 -20.87 -12.52
CA ARG A 82 0.96 -22.06 -11.66
C ARG A 82 -0.19 -22.31 -10.68
N GLY A 83 -1.23 -21.48 -10.72
CA GLY A 83 -2.38 -21.60 -9.82
C GLY A 83 -2.00 -21.39 -8.35
N TYR A 84 -2.59 -22.18 -7.44
CA TYR A 84 -2.42 -22.03 -5.99
C TYR A 84 -1.91 -23.32 -5.34
N GLY A 85 -1.39 -23.23 -4.12
CA GLY A 85 -0.98 -24.40 -3.33
C GLY A 85 0.42 -24.91 -3.64
N ARG A 86 0.59 -26.24 -3.70
CA ARG A 86 1.92 -26.87 -3.86
C ARG A 86 2.63 -26.51 -5.17
N ASN A 87 1.90 -26.09 -6.20
CA ASN A 87 2.50 -25.70 -7.47
C ASN A 87 2.93 -24.23 -7.50
N GLN A 88 2.44 -23.41 -6.56
CA GLN A 88 2.70 -21.98 -6.53
C GLN A 88 3.99 -21.68 -5.75
N PRO A 89 5.07 -21.21 -6.42
CA PRO A 89 6.30 -20.80 -5.76
C PRO A 89 6.16 -19.47 -4.99
N GLY A 90 5.16 -18.66 -5.31
CA GLY A 90 4.88 -17.40 -4.63
C GLY A 90 4.40 -17.59 -3.20
N GLY A 91 4.91 -16.76 -2.29
CA GLY A 91 4.46 -16.74 -0.90
C GLY A 91 3.06 -16.15 -0.71
N TRP A 92 2.59 -16.12 0.54
CA TRP A 92 1.23 -15.73 0.88
C TRP A 92 0.84 -14.37 0.32
N VAL A 93 1.80 -13.43 0.25
CA VAL A 93 1.61 -12.09 -0.32
C VAL A 93 1.10 -12.17 -1.74
N PHE A 94 1.74 -13.00 -2.59
CA PHE A 94 1.32 -13.19 -3.97
C PHE A 94 -0.07 -13.84 -4.04
N ASN A 95 -0.28 -14.91 -3.26
CA ASN A 95 -1.53 -15.66 -3.23
C ASN A 95 -2.74 -14.79 -2.87
N ILE A 96 -2.56 -13.77 -2.02
CA ILE A 96 -3.65 -12.87 -1.63
C ILE A 96 -3.84 -11.65 -2.53
N LEU A 97 -2.97 -11.39 -3.52
CA LEU A 97 -3.02 -10.17 -4.34
C LEU A 97 -4.39 -9.96 -4.99
N SER A 98 -4.96 -11.02 -5.57
CA SER A 98 -6.30 -10.99 -6.18
C SER A 98 -7.41 -10.64 -5.17
N PHE A 99 -7.20 -10.97 -3.88
CA PHE A 99 -8.16 -10.76 -2.80
C PHE A 99 -7.97 -9.44 -2.04
N ILE A 100 -6.97 -8.62 -2.44
CA ILE A 100 -6.74 -7.26 -1.91
C ILE A 100 -6.80 -6.20 -3.02
N GLU A 101 -7.62 -6.43 -4.04
CA GLU A 101 -7.81 -5.52 -5.19
C GLU A 101 -6.52 -5.26 -6.00
N GLN A 102 -5.58 -6.22 -5.99
CA GLN A 102 -4.33 -6.15 -6.76
C GLN A 102 -4.29 -7.18 -7.90
N GLN A 103 -5.43 -7.42 -8.56
CA GLN A 103 -5.56 -8.34 -9.70
C GLN A 103 -4.55 -8.03 -10.84
N PRO A 104 -4.32 -6.77 -11.25
CA PRO A 104 -3.36 -6.46 -12.31
C PRO A 104 -1.91 -6.83 -11.94
N LEU A 105 -1.56 -6.82 -10.65
CA LEU A 105 -0.25 -7.24 -10.17
C LEU A 105 -0.15 -8.76 -10.06
N HIS A 106 -1.24 -9.44 -9.69
CA HIS A 106 -1.32 -10.89 -9.66
C HIS A 106 -1.08 -11.49 -11.05
N ASP A 107 -1.79 -10.97 -12.06
CA ASP A 107 -1.78 -11.51 -13.42
C ASP A 107 -0.57 -11.06 -14.26
N LEU A 108 0.34 -10.28 -13.66
CA LEU A 108 1.49 -9.72 -14.37
C LEU A 108 2.46 -10.83 -14.80
N GLY A 109 2.62 -10.99 -16.12
CA GLY A 109 3.47 -12.02 -16.72
C GLY A 109 2.73 -13.32 -17.09
N ALA A 110 1.40 -13.38 -16.89
CA ALA A 110 0.58 -14.50 -17.33
C ALA A 110 0.69 -14.74 -18.84
N GLY A 111 0.89 -16.00 -19.25
CA GLY A 111 1.01 -16.40 -20.65
C GLY A 111 2.29 -15.90 -21.37
N GLN A 112 3.22 -15.25 -20.68
CA GLN A 112 4.47 -14.78 -21.28
C GLN A 112 5.56 -15.85 -21.26
N ALA A 113 6.46 -15.80 -22.24
CA ALA A 113 7.65 -16.64 -22.30
C ALA A 113 8.76 -16.16 -21.36
N ASP A 114 9.65 -17.09 -20.96
CA ASP A 114 10.62 -17.00 -19.87
C ASP A 114 11.28 -15.61 -19.65
N ALA A 115 11.89 -15.00 -20.67
CA ALA A 115 12.58 -13.72 -20.51
C ALA A 115 11.62 -12.55 -20.24
N ALA A 116 10.51 -12.47 -20.97
CA ALA A 116 9.48 -11.46 -20.77
C ALA A 116 8.79 -11.64 -19.41
N LYS A 117 8.49 -12.89 -19.04
CA LYS A 117 7.92 -13.26 -17.75
C LYS A 117 8.82 -12.84 -16.58
N ARG A 118 10.14 -13.04 -16.68
CA ARG A 118 11.10 -12.56 -15.66
C ARG A 118 11.07 -11.05 -15.49
N ALA A 119 11.00 -10.29 -16.59
CA ALA A 119 10.91 -8.84 -16.54
C ALA A 119 9.57 -8.37 -15.92
N ALA A 120 8.47 -9.06 -16.22
CA ALA A 120 7.16 -8.81 -15.63
C ALA A 120 7.18 -9.03 -14.11
N PHE A 121 7.79 -10.12 -13.64
CA PHE A 121 7.93 -10.39 -12.20
C PHE A 121 8.80 -9.33 -11.50
N ALA A 122 9.92 -8.93 -12.09
CA ALA A 122 10.75 -7.85 -11.54
C ALA A 122 9.97 -6.53 -11.41
N LYS A 123 9.09 -6.23 -12.38
CA LYS A 123 8.19 -5.07 -12.33
C LYS A 123 7.14 -5.18 -11.22
N ARG A 124 6.56 -6.37 -11.01
CA ARG A 124 5.63 -6.63 -9.91
C ARG A 124 6.32 -6.43 -8.56
N ASP A 125 7.50 -7.01 -8.38
CA ASP A 125 8.20 -6.99 -7.11
C ASP A 125 8.69 -5.58 -6.74
N ALA A 126 8.89 -4.70 -7.74
CA ALA A 126 9.15 -3.28 -7.56
C ALA A 126 7.89 -2.42 -7.31
N SER A 127 6.69 -2.97 -7.54
CA SER A 127 5.44 -2.25 -7.32
C SER A 127 5.11 -2.13 -5.82
N THR A 128 4.48 -1.03 -5.45
CA THR A 128 4.07 -0.76 -4.07
C THR A 128 2.61 -1.11 -3.85
N VAL A 129 2.33 -1.84 -2.77
CA VAL A 129 0.96 -2.21 -2.37
C VAL A 129 0.67 -1.63 -1.00
N ASP A 130 -0.10 -0.55 -0.95
CA ASP A 130 -0.34 0.25 0.26
C ASP A 130 -0.89 -0.57 1.44
N VAL A 131 -1.74 -1.56 1.15
CA VAL A 131 -2.36 -2.45 2.14
C VAL A 131 -1.31 -3.25 2.94
N LEU A 132 -0.13 -3.51 2.36
CA LEU A 132 0.96 -4.24 3.04
C LEU A 132 1.83 -3.33 3.94
N TYR A 133 1.48 -2.05 4.06
CA TYR A 133 2.19 -1.06 4.84
C TYR A 133 1.29 -0.50 5.93
N CYS A 134 1.92 -0.18 7.06
CA CYS A 134 1.27 0.47 8.18
C CYS A 134 1.82 1.90 8.26
N PRO A 135 1.00 2.95 8.01
CA PRO A 135 1.47 4.34 8.02
C PRO A 135 2.09 4.79 9.33
N SER A 136 1.67 4.20 10.46
CA SER A 136 2.28 4.43 11.79
C SER A 136 3.67 3.80 11.95
N ARG A 137 4.05 2.85 11.09
CA ARG A 137 5.33 2.13 11.17
C ARG A 137 6.32 2.58 10.08
N ARG A 138 5.89 2.60 8.82
CA ARG A 138 6.76 2.91 7.68
C ARG A 138 5.96 3.53 6.52
N PRO A 139 6.54 4.48 5.78
CA PRO A 139 5.94 4.97 4.54
C PRO A 139 5.97 3.86 3.47
N VAL A 140 5.04 3.97 2.53
CA VAL A 140 5.04 3.13 1.33
C VAL A 140 6.25 3.52 0.48
N ARG A 141 7.07 2.53 0.14
CA ARG A 141 8.24 2.72 -0.73
C ARG A 141 8.46 1.47 -1.56
N ALA A 142 8.78 1.65 -2.83
CA ALA A 142 9.24 0.57 -3.68
C ALA A 142 10.51 -0.03 -3.07
N TYR A 143 10.59 -1.36 -3.05
CA TYR A 143 11.81 -2.03 -2.65
C TYR A 143 12.88 -1.77 -3.74
N PRO A 144 14.08 -1.26 -3.39
CA PRO A 144 15.13 -1.09 -4.38
C PRO A 144 15.52 -2.48 -4.89
N ASN A 145 15.27 -2.73 -6.17
CA ASN A 145 15.67 -3.97 -6.83
C ASN A 145 17.08 -3.79 -7.42
N ASP A 146 18.02 -3.38 -6.56
CA ASP A 146 19.40 -2.99 -6.88
C ASP A 146 20.39 -4.16 -6.84
N LEU A 147 20.01 -5.25 -6.18
CA LEU A 147 20.68 -6.54 -6.29
C LEU A 147 20.33 -7.15 -7.67
N ASN A 148 21.23 -7.93 -8.26
CA ASN A 148 21.00 -8.78 -9.44
C ASN A 148 19.92 -9.86 -9.19
N PHE A 149 18.78 -9.48 -8.61
CA PHE A 149 17.63 -10.33 -8.34
C PHE A 149 16.93 -10.56 -9.66
N THR A 150 17.34 -11.65 -10.31
CA THR A 150 16.62 -12.16 -11.45
C THR A 150 15.65 -13.22 -10.96
N PRO A 151 14.33 -13.04 -11.08
CA PRO A 151 13.36 -14.00 -10.56
C PRO A 151 13.57 -15.37 -11.23
N HIS A 152 14.06 -16.36 -10.47
CA HIS A 152 14.54 -17.64 -11.01
C HIS A 152 13.44 -18.62 -11.46
N ASN A 153 12.16 -18.24 -11.38
CA ASN A 153 11.04 -19.14 -11.67
C ASN A 153 10.56 -19.13 -13.13
N GLY A 154 11.08 -18.21 -13.96
CA GLY A 154 10.72 -18.10 -15.38
C GLY A 154 11.21 -19.26 -16.25
N ALA A 155 12.11 -20.14 -15.78
CA ALA A 155 12.74 -21.19 -16.60
C ALA A 155 12.15 -22.60 -16.42
N GLN A 156 11.14 -22.77 -15.56
CA GLN A 156 10.54 -24.08 -15.27
C GLN A 156 9.23 -24.32 -16.08
N SER A 157 9.03 -23.60 -17.19
CA SER A 157 7.89 -23.79 -18.09
C SER A 157 8.01 -25.01 -19.02
N ARG A 158 9.03 -25.86 -18.83
CA ARG A 158 9.25 -27.08 -19.64
C ARG A 158 9.61 -28.29 -18.79
N THR A 159 8.62 -28.97 -18.21
CA THR A 159 8.66 -30.43 -17.93
C THR A 159 7.31 -30.95 -17.37
N HIS A 160 6.20 -30.61 -18.03
CA HIS A 160 5.01 -31.47 -18.04
C HIS A 160 4.68 -31.84 -19.48
N ALA A 161 5.63 -32.52 -20.13
CA ALA A 161 5.40 -33.30 -21.33
C ALA A 161 6.19 -34.61 -21.17
N ARG A 162 5.44 -35.71 -21.00
CA ARG A 162 5.79 -37.11 -21.27
C ARG A 162 7.24 -37.54 -21.02
N THR A 163 7.46 -38.32 -19.97
CA THR A 163 7.62 -39.79 -19.98
C THR A 163 7.82 -40.25 -18.55
#